data_AF-A0A9W9Z7Y9-F1
#
_entry.id   AF-A0A9W9Z7Y9-F1
#
_cell.length_a   1.000
_cell.length_b   1.000
_cell.length_c   1.000
_cell.angle_alpha   90.00
_cell.angle_beta   90.00
_cell.angle_gamma   90.00
#
_symmetry.space_group_name_H-M   'P 1'
#
loop_
_entity.id
_entity.type
_entity.pdbx_description
1 polymer ?
#
loop_
_entity_poly.entity_id
_entity_poly.type
_entity_poly.pdbx_seq_one_letter_code
_entity_poly.pdbx_strand_id
1 'polypeptide(L)'
;MTISLTVILIESTNEISYGLPIMITLMVAKWSGDLFNEGLYDIHVKLKNVPLLEWTAPQEMYRLKASDIMESCLSYIYPHTRIHSIVGILKTTAHNAFPVVTVDMNNPTGHPRKINYQDNLDSSKRAICSYNHLFQFNERTEAATAFSEWCRE
;
A
#
# COMPACT_ATOMS: atom_id res chain seq x y z
N MET A 1 -19.65 9.77 5.51
CA MET A 1 -20.56 8.90 4.72
C MET A 1 -21.94 9.54 4.63
N THR A 2 -22.27 10.22 3.52
CA THR A 2 -23.55 10.97 3.39
C THR A 2 -24.52 10.34 2.38
N ILE A 3 -24.07 10.01 1.17
CA ILE A 3 -24.94 9.46 0.12
C ILE A 3 -25.40 8.03 0.46
N SER A 4 -24.48 7.15 0.85
CA SER A 4 -24.79 5.75 1.19
C SER A 4 -25.76 5.63 2.37
N LEU A 5 -25.56 6.41 3.43
CA LEU A 5 -26.45 6.42 4.60
C LEU A 5 -27.86 6.88 4.25
N THR A 6 -27.98 7.91 3.38
CA THR A 6 -29.28 8.41 2.92
C THR A 6 -30.06 7.31 2.17
N VAL A 7 -29.39 6.57 1.28
CA VAL A 7 -30.00 5.48 0.51
C VAL A 7 -30.47 4.33 1.42
N ILE A 8 -29.65 3.92 2.39
CA ILE A 8 -30.01 2.84 3.34
C ILE A 8 -31.28 3.22 4.13
N LEU A 9 -31.39 4.47 4.58
CA LEU A 9 -32.55 4.94 5.35
C LEU A 9 -33.82 5.00 4.49
N ILE A 10 -33.71 5.46 3.24
CA ILE A 10 -34.84 5.48 2.30
C ILE A 10 -35.32 4.06 2.00
N GLU A 11 -34.40 3.14 1.70
CA GLU A 11 -34.72 1.74 1.44
C GLU A 11 -35.39 1.07 2.65
N SER A 12 -34.86 1.32 3.86
CA SER A 12 -35.41 0.76 5.10
C SER A 12 -36.80 1.29 5.43
N THR A 13 -37.13 2.50 4.99
CA THR A 13 -38.45 3.13 5.19
C THR A 13 -39.42 2.75 4.07
N ASN A 14 -38.91 2.29 2.92
CA ASN A 14 -39.66 1.97 1.72
C ASN A 14 -40.56 3.15 1.22
N GLU A 15 -40.16 4.39 1.52
CA GLU A 15 -40.88 5.58 1.11
C GLU A 15 -39.91 6.68 0.66
N ILE A 16 -39.93 6.97 -0.64
CA ILE A 16 -39.02 7.94 -1.28
C ILE A 16 -39.36 9.40 -0.96
N SER A 17 -40.60 9.68 -0.55
CA SER A 17 -41.09 11.03 -0.23
C SER A 17 -40.29 11.68 0.91
N TYR A 18 -39.79 10.89 1.86
CA TYR A 18 -38.95 11.38 2.95
C TYR A 18 -37.48 11.61 2.56
N GLY A 19 -37.10 11.35 1.30
CA GLY A 19 -35.71 11.47 0.85
C GLY A 19 -35.14 12.89 0.99
N LEU A 20 -35.90 13.92 0.60
CA LEU A 20 -35.44 15.32 0.66
C LEU A 20 -35.23 15.81 2.10
N PRO A 21 -36.17 15.60 3.05
CA PRO A 21 -35.95 15.88 4.47
C PRO A 21 -34.75 15.13 5.08
N ILE A 22 -34.59 13.83 4.78
CA ILE A 22 -33.49 13.01 5.30
C ILE A 22 -32.14 13.51 4.75
N MET A 23 -32.08 13.89 3.48
CA MET A 23 -30.85 14.42 2.88
C MET A 23 -30.40 15.73 3.55
N ILE A 24 -31.31 16.67 3.79
CA ILE A 24 -31.00 17.96 4.43
C ILE A 24 -30.51 17.74 5.88
N THR A 25 -31.20 16.90 6.64
CA THR A 25 -30.82 16.61 8.03
C THR A 25 -29.44 15.96 8.12
N LEU A 26 -29.14 14.98 7.25
CA LEU A 26 -27.82 14.36 7.19
C LEU A 26 -26.72 15.34 6.75
N MET A 27 -27.02 16.27 5.84
CA MET A 27 -26.06 17.28 5.39
C MET A 27 -25.70 18.26 6.53
N VAL A 28 -26.70 18.73 7.29
CA VAL A 28 -26.48 19.62 8.45
C VAL A 28 -25.77 18.88 9.59
N ALA A 29 -26.15 17.63 9.87
CA ALA A 29 -25.50 16.80 10.87
C ALA A 29 -24.02 16.54 10.52
N LYS A 30 -23.74 16.23 9.25
CA LYS A 30 -22.37 16.01 8.77
C LYS A 30 -21.55 17.30 8.85
N TRP A 31 -22.10 18.44 8.43
CA TRP A 31 -21.38 19.71 8.47
C TRP A 31 -21.08 20.17 9.89
N SER A 32 -22.05 20.07 10.80
CA SER A 32 -21.82 20.38 12.22
C SER A 32 -20.85 19.40 12.88
N GLY A 33 -20.93 18.10 12.57
CA GLY A 33 -19.97 17.10 13.03
C GLY A 33 -18.53 17.41 12.60
N ASP A 34 -18.34 17.66 11.30
CA ASP A 34 -17.03 17.99 10.71
C ASP A 34 -16.39 19.25 11.33
N LEU A 35 -17.19 20.16 11.92
CA LEU A 35 -16.67 21.35 12.62
C LEU A 35 -16.12 21.05 14.01
N PHE A 36 -16.68 20.05 14.71
CA PHE A 36 -16.28 19.74 16.09
C PHE A 36 -15.27 18.60 16.17
N ASN A 37 -15.44 17.55 15.36
CA ASN A 37 -14.64 16.34 15.50
C ASN A 37 -14.55 15.56 14.19
N GLU A 38 -13.54 14.70 14.12
CA GLU A 38 -13.41 13.73 13.03
C GLU A 38 -14.45 12.62 13.14
N GLY A 39 -14.67 11.90 12.04
CA GLY A 39 -15.58 10.76 12.02
C GLY A 39 -15.14 9.68 13.01
N LEU A 40 -16.11 9.00 13.62
CA LEU A 40 -15.84 7.92 14.59
C LEU A 40 -14.89 6.85 14.03
N TYR A 41 -15.03 6.52 12.74
CA TYR A 41 -14.18 5.55 12.06
C TYR A 41 -12.73 6.02 11.96
N ASP A 42 -12.51 7.29 11.63
CA ASP A 42 -11.18 7.86 11.48
C ASP A 42 -10.44 7.88 12.81
N ILE A 43 -11.14 8.21 13.90
CA ILE A 43 -10.59 8.19 15.26
C ILE A 43 -10.14 6.79 15.66
N HIS A 44 -10.95 5.75 15.40
CA HIS A 44 -10.58 4.39 15.73
C HIS A 44 -9.39 3.88 14.92
N VAL A 45 -9.29 4.27 13.65
CA VAL A 45 -8.13 3.93 12.80
C VAL A 45 -6.86 4.60 13.35
N LYS A 46 -6.95 5.87 13.75
CA LYS A 46 -5.84 6.61 14.37
C LYS A 46 -5.40 5.96 15.68
N LEU A 47 -6.35 5.58 16.55
CA LEU A 47 -6.04 4.91 17.81
C LEU A 47 -5.38 3.53 17.61
N LYS A 48 -5.73 2.81 16.55
CA LYS A 48 -5.11 1.52 16.21
C LYS A 48 -3.75 1.67 15.52
N ASN A 49 -3.29 2.89 15.23
CA ASN A 49 -2.05 3.18 14.49
C ASN A 49 -1.93 2.39 13.17
N VAL A 50 -3.05 2.20 12.48
CA VAL A 50 -3.05 1.54 11.17
C VAL A 50 -2.73 2.60 10.11
N PRO A 51 -1.72 2.37 9.24
CA PRO A 51 -1.38 3.32 8.18
C PRO A 51 -2.46 3.27 7.09
N LEU A 52 -3.50 4.09 7.25
CA LEU A 52 -4.55 4.28 6.26
C LEU A 52 -4.25 5.51 5.40
N LEU A 53 -4.23 5.33 4.08
CA LEU A 53 -4.03 6.42 3.13
C LEU A 53 -5.39 7.05 2.80
N GLU A 54 -5.48 8.37 2.92
CA GLU A 54 -6.69 9.12 2.58
C GLU A 54 -6.88 9.24 1.06
N TRP A 55 -8.12 9.43 0.60
CA TRP A 55 -8.46 9.52 -0.82
C TRP A 55 -7.79 10.73 -1.52
N THR A 56 -7.56 11.80 -0.78
CA THR A 56 -6.87 12.99 -1.26
C THR A 56 -5.63 13.25 -0.44
N ALA A 57 -4.53 13.62 -1.11
CA ALA A 57 -3.34 14.08 -0.41
C ALA A 57 -3.62 15.41 0.32
N PRO A 58 -3.08 15.60 1.53
CA PRO A 58 -3.19 16.87 2.25
C PRO A 58 -2.47 17.98 1.47
N GLN A 59 -2.95 19.22 1.63
CA GLN A 59 -2.46 20.37 0.86
C GLN A 59 -0.95 20.62 1.02
N GLU A 60 -0.40 20.27 2.19
CA GLU A 60 1.03 20.40 2.48
C GLU A 60 1.90 19.44 1.66
N MET A 61 1.37 18.27 1.29
CA MET A 61 2.10 17.27 0.51
C MET A 61 2.28 17.65 -0.96
N TYR A 62 1.53 18.62 -1.51
CA TYR A 62 1.68 19.02 -2.92
C TYR A 62 3.05 19.61 -3.28
N ARG A 63 3.80 20.09 -2.28
CA ARG A 63 5.14 20.66 -2.49
C ARG A 63 6.25 19.61 -2.36
N LEU A 64 5.96 18.44 -1.80
CA LEU A 64 6.93 17.38 -1.57
C LEU A 64 7.13 16.55 -2.84
N LYS A 65 8.38 16.19 -3.14
CA LYS A 65 8.70 15.25 -4.21
C LYS A 65 8.89 13.85 -3.64
N ALA A 66 8.72 12.84 -4.50
CA ALA A 66 8.98 11.45 -4.11
C ALA A 66 10.40 11.26 -3.55
N SER A 67 11.39 12.01 -4.06
CA SER A 67 12.77 12.02 -3.55
C SER A 67 12.89 12.41 -2.08
N ASP A 68 11.95 13.20 -1.58
CA ASP A 68 12.01 13.78 -0.22
C ASP A 68 11.36 12.85 0.80
N ILE A 69 10.51 11.92 0.34
CA ILE A 69 9.74 10.97 1.16
C ILE A 69 10.32 9.55 1.08
N MET A 70 10.89 9.17 -0.06
CA MET A 70 11.42 7.82 -0.27
C MET A 70 12.61 7.53 0.65
N GLU A 71 12.69 6.28 1.12
CA GLU A 71 13.86 5.80 1.84
C GLU A 71 15.08 5.77 0.88
N SER A 72 16.16 6.44 1.27
CA SER A 72 17.36 6.58 0.43
C SER A 72 18.33 5.39 0.58
N CYS A 73 18.29 4.72 1.73
CA CYS A 73 19.13 3.57 2.04
C CYS A 73 18.39 2.26 1.76
N LEU A 74 18.47 1.78 0.52
CA LEU A 74 17.77 0.57 0.08
C LEU A 74 18.69 -0.65 -0.03
N SER A 75 18.26 -1.80 0.50
CA SER A 75 18.91 -3.09 0.25
C SER A 75 18.41 -3.67 -1.07
N TYR A 76 19.31 -4.04 -1.98
CA TYR A 76 18.99 -4.58 -3.30
C TYR A 76 19.68 -5.93 -3.52
N ILE A 77 19.16 -6.71 -4.48
CA ILE A 77 19.64 -8.06 -4.79
C ILE A 77 20.09 -8.11 -6.26
N TYR A 78 21.16 -8.85 -6.57
CA TYR A 78 21.53 -9.11 -7.97
C TYR A 78 20.88 -10.41 -8.48
N PRO A 79 20.59 -10.53 -9.79
CA PRO A 79 19.99 -11.73 -10.37
C PRO A 79 20.77 -13.01 -10.08
N HIS A 80 22.09 -12.92 -10.00
CA HIS A 80 22.97 -14.02 -9.63
C HIS A 80 23.59 -13.75 -8.25
N THR A 81 22.90 -14.19 -7.20
CA THR A 81 23.38 -14.11 -5.81
C THR A 81 23.34 -15.48 -5.15
N ARG A 82 24.22 -15.68 -4.14
CA ARG A 82 24.23 -16.92 -3.36
C ARG A 82 23.04 -16.94 -2.41
N ILE A 83 22.40 -18.10 -2.26
CA ILE A 83 21.24 -18.29 -1.37
C ILE A 83 21.58 -17.89 0.08
N HIS A 84 22.78 -18.20 0.56
CA HIS A 84 23.23 -17.82 1.90
C HIS A 84 23.15 -16.31 2.15
N SER A 85 23.51 -15.50 1.16
CA SER A 85 23.46 -14.03 1.26
C SER A 85 22.01 -13.53 1.30
N ILE A 86 21.11 -14.14 0.53
CA ILE A 86 19.67 -13.82 0.54
C ILE A 86 19.06 -14.15 1.91
N VAL A 87 19.33 -15.35 2.44
CA VAL A 87 18.87 -15.77 3.77
C VAL A 87 19.44 -14.86 4.85
N GLY A 88 20.68 -14.39 4.70
CA GLY A 88 21.27 -13.38 5.58
C GLY A 88 20.47 -12.08 5.59
N ILE A 89 20.16 -11.52 4.41
CA ILE A 89 19.36 -10.29 4.26
C ILE A 89 17.96 -10.45 4.85
N LEU A 90 17.29 -11.58 4.57
CA LEU A 90 15.95 -11.86 5.08
C LEU A 90 15.89 -12.02 6.61
N LYS A 91 17.00 -12.44 7.24
CA LYS A 91 17.10 -12.55 8.70
C LYS A 91 17.45 -11.22 9.38
N THR A 92 18.18 -10.35 8.70
CA THR A 92 18.65 -9.08 9.27
C THR A 92 17.71 -7.91 9.02
N THR A 93 16.89 -7.97 7.96
CA THR A 93 15.99 -6.88 7.57
C THR A 93 14.52 -7.28 7.70
N ALA A 94 13.67 -6.32 8.07
CA ALA A 94 12.22 -6.52 8.18
C ALA A 94 11.45 -6.11 6.90
N HIS A 95 12.16 -5.95 5.78
CA HIS A 95 11.54 -5.57 4.52
C HIS A 95 10.96 -6.80 3.81
N ASN A 96 9.77 -6.64 3.23
CA ASN A 96 9.08 -7.73 2.54
C ASN A 96 9.39 -7.78 1.03
N ALA A 97 10.09 -6.78 0.49
CA ALA A 97 10.39 -6.67 -0.92
C ALA A 97 11.77 -6.04 -1.13
N PHE A 98 12.52 -6.57 -2.10
CA PHE A 98 13.85 -6.09 -2.48
C PHE A 98 13.91 -5.93 -3.99
N PRO A 99 14.36 -4.77 -4.52
CA PRO A 99 14.53 -4.62 -5.95
C PRO A 99 15.71 -5.45 -6.46
N VAL A 100 15.56 -5.96 -7.68
CA VAL A 100 16.63 -6.68 -8.39
C VAL A 100 17.34 -5.72 -9.35
N VAL A 101 18.66 -5.58 -9.23
CA VAL A 101 19.45 -4.63 -10.02
C VAL A 101 20.38 -5.38 -10.98
N THR A 102 20.34 -5.02 -12.26
CA THR A 102 21.28 -5.49 -13.29
C THR A 102 22.30 -4.40 -13.59
N VAL A 103 23.57 -4.78 -13.74
CA VAL A 103 24.61 -3.88 -14.26
C VAL A 103 24.71 -4.06 -15.77
N ASP A 104 24.46 -2.99 -16.53
CA ASP A 104 24.68 -2.98 -17.98
C ASP A 104 26.18 -2.94 -18.27
N MET A 105 26.70 -4.04 -18.83
CA MET A 105 28.13 -4.21 -19.17
C MET A 105 28.63 -3.26 -20.27
N ASN A 106 27.74 -2.51 -20.94
CA ASN A 106 28.08 -1.58 -22.03
C ASN A 106 28.57 -0.20 -21.56
N ASN A 107 28.65 0.05 -20.24
CA ASN A 107 29.29 1.25 -19.70
C ASN A 107 30.01 0.96 -18.36
N PRO A 108 31.24 0.42 -18.40
CA PRO A 108 31.95 -0.06 -17.21
C PRO A 108 32.43 1.04 -16.24
N THR A 109 32.29 2.33 -16.60
CA THR A 109 32.69 3.47 -15.75
C THR A 109 31.51 4.31 -15.25
N GLY A 110 30.26 3.89 -15.51
CA GLY A 110 29.08 4.57 -15.01
C GLY A 110 28.91 4.33 -13.52
N HIS A 111 28.91 5.39 -12.71
CA HIS A 111 28.20 5.38 -11.43
C HIS A 111 26.86 4.65 -11.58
N PRO A 112 26.35 3.93 -10.56
CA PRO A 112 25.04 3.30 -10.62
C PRO A 112 24.06 4.33 -11.17
N ARG A 113 23.61 4.09 -12.40
CA ARG A 113 22.81 5.05 -13.16
C ARG A 113 21.61 5.34 -12.27
N LYS A 114 21.32 6.62 -11.97
CA LYS A 114 20.09 7.01 -11.29
C LYS A 114 18.98 6.21 -11.98
N ILE A 115 18.32 5.34 -11.22
CA ILE A 115 17.36 4.38 -11.73
C ILE A 115 16.30 5.19 -12.50
N ASN A 116 16.39 5.20 -13.83
CA ASN A 116 15.31 5.71 -14.65
C ASN A 116 14.21 4.67 -14.56
N TYR A 117 13.25 4.93 -13.67
CA TYR A 117 12.07 4.09 -13.47
C TYR A 117 11.31 3.81 -14.78
N GLN A 118 11.41 4.72 -15.78
CA GLN A 118 10.79 4.56 -17.09
C GLN A 118 11.28 3.31 -17.86
N ASP A 119 12.57 2.96 -17.80
CA ASP A 119 13.13 1.90 -18.65
C ASP A 119 12.82 0.49 -18.12
N ASN A 120 12.54 0.38 -16.82
CA ASN A 120 12.25 -0.89 -16.14
C ASN A 120 10.77 -1.25 -16.10
N LEU A 121 9.84 -0.31 -16.37
CA LEU A 121 8.42 -0.62 -16.42
C LEU A 121 8.09 -1.59 -17.58
N ASP A 122 8.83 -1.54 -18.68
CA ASP A 122 8.57 -2.40 -19.85
C ASP A 122 9.14 -3.83 -19.70
N SER A 123 10.18 -3.99 -18.86
CA SER A 123 10.71 -5.30 -18.45
C SER A 123 9.92 -5.91 -17.29
N SER A 124 9.46 -5.09 -16.35
CA SER A 124 8.62 -5.53 -15.22
C SER A 124 7.23 -5.98 -15.66
N LYS A 125 6.63 -5.35 -16.69
CA LYS A 125 5.39 -5.83 -17.33
C LYS A 125 5.52 -7.26 -17.87
N ARG A 126 6.70 -7.67 -18.34
CA ARG A 126 6.96 -9.05 -18.80
C ARG A 126 7.13 -10.05 -17.65
N ALA A 127 7.73 -9.64 -16.55
CA ALA A 127 7.92 -10.50 -15.37
C ALA A 127 6.62 -10.68 -14.56
N ILE A 128 5.81 -9.63 -14.40
CA ILE A 128 4.55 -9.68 -13.66
C ILE A 128 3.51 -10.53 -14.41
N CYS A 129 3.49 -10.50 -15.75
CA CYS A 129 2.56 -11.31 -16.54
C CYS A 129 2.83 -12.82 -16.45
N SER A 130 4.04 -13.24 -16.05
CA SER A 130 4.38 -14.67 -15.86
C SER A 130 4.08 -15.20 -14.45
N TYR A 131 3.82 -14.34 -13.47
CA TYR A 131 3.66 -14.70 -12.05
C TYR A 131 2.25 -14.44 -11.51
N ASN A 132 1.26 -14.36 -12.40
CA ASN A 132 -0.12 -14.04 -12.06
C ASN A 132 -0.92 -15.20 -11.40
N HIS A 133 -0.26 -16.13 -10.69
CA HIS A 133 -0.97 -17.21 -10.01
C HIS A 133 -0.62 -17.40 -8.51
N LEU A 134 0.37 -16.73 -7.90
CA LEU A 134 0.84 -17.27 -6.60
C LEU A 134 1.22 -16.35 -5.44
N PHE A 135 0.91 -15.06 -5.42
CA PHE A 135 1.26 -14.27 -4.22
C PHE A 135 0.18 -13.29 -3.79
N GLN A 136 -0.94 -13.83 -3.29
CA GLN A 136 -1.61 -13.25 -2.12
C GLN A 136 -1.03 -13.93 -0.87
N PHE A 137 0.08 -13.41 -0.34
CA PHE A 137 0.47 -13.74 1.03
C PHE A 137 -0.21 -12.73 1.96
N ASN A 138 -1.49 -12.99 2.22
CA ASN A 138 -2.18 -12.47 3.38
C ASN A 138 -2.04 -13.50 4.52
N GLU A 139 -2.09 -13.00 5.75
CA GLU A 139 -2.08 -13.75 7.02
C GLU A 139 -0.71 -14.15 7.58
N ARG A 140 -0.19 -13.20 8.38
CA ARG A 140 0.78 -13.43 9.45
C ARG A 140 0.25 -14.53 10.39
N THR A 141 0.71 -15.77 10.26
CA THR A 141 1.04 -16.67 11.39
C THR A 141 1.58 -18.05 10.95
N GLU A 142 1.40 -18.48 9.70
CA GLU A 142 1.69 -19.89 9.33
C GLU A 142 3.09 -20.13 8.70
N ALA A 143 3.79 -19.07 8.28
CA ALA A 143 5.07 -19.22 7.58
C ALA A 143 6.20 -19.79 8.45
N ALA A 144 6.12 -19.65 9.78
CA ALA A 144 7.13 -20.20 10.68
C ALA A 144 7.01 -21.73 10.83
N THR A 145 5.79 -22.28 10.67
CA THR A 145 5.53 -23.71 10.85
C THR A 145 5.84 -24.49 9.56
N ALA A 146 5.47 -23.94 8.40
CA ALA A 146 5.69 -24.57 7.09
C ALA A 146 7.17 -24.78 6.74
N PHE A 147 8.06 -23.90 7.21
CA PHE A 147 9.50 -24.07 6.97
C PHE A 147 10.12 -25.17 7.86
N SER A 148 9.49 -25.52 8.98
CA SER A 148 9.97 -26.59 9.88
C SER A 148 9.59 -28.00 9.41
N GLU A 149 8.49 -28.15 8.66
CA GLU A 149 8.08 -29.45 8.09
C GLU A 149 8.89 -29.82 6.85
N TRP A 150 9.31 -28.83 6.04
CA TRP A 150 10.10 -29.08 4.84
C TRP A 150 11.54 -29.54 5.10
N CYS A 151 12.08 -29.35 6.32
CA CYS A 151 13.39 -29.85 6.71
C CYS A 151 13.36 -31.26 7.34
N ARG A 152 12.22 -31.96 7.33
CA ARG A 152 12.07 -33.30 7.94
C ARG A 152 11.83 -34.45 6.95
N GLU A 153 11.90 -34.19 5.66
CA GLU A 153 12.03 -35.21 4.59
C GLU A 153 13.35 -35.01 3.84
#